data_AF-A0A1H9WFV5-F1
#
_entry.id   AF-A0A1H9WFV5-F1
#
_cell.length_a   1.000
_cell.length_b   1.000
_cell.length_c   1.000
_cell.angle_alpha   90.00
_cell.angle_beta   90.00
_cell.angle_gamma   90.00
#
_symmetry.space_group_name_H-M   'P 1'
#
loop_
_entity.id
_entity.type
_entity.pdbx_description
1 polymer ?
#
loop_
_entity_poly.entity_id
_entity_poly.type
_entity_poly.pdbx_seq_one_letter_code
_entity_poly.pdbx_strand_id
1 'polypeptide(L)'
;MTLRSKPMVLDFAGEYDDAGLRLVAELPDAGGAEDGGTVVLERDAATVTQPGGEIRLAAREPLCVGGDPADVEFVLPESPESTVLTVRGLVVRAEDA
;
A
#
# COMPACT_ATOMS: atom_id res chain seq x y z
N MET A 1 12.90 8.45 -18.52
CA MET A 1 13.36 8.11 -17.16
C MET A 1 12.72 6.79 -16.79
N THR A 2 13.50 5.78 -16.46
CA THR A 2 13.00 4.48 -16.01
C THR A 2 12.94 4.52 -14.49
N LEU A 3 11.72 4.57 -13.92
CA LEU A 3 11.49 4.26 -12.51
C LEU A 3 12.11 2.87 -12.28
N ARG A 4 13.25 2.81 -11.60
CA ARG A 4 13.84 1.52 -11.21
C ARG A 4 12.89 0.92 -10.18
N SER A 5 12.14 -0.10 -10.58
CA SER A 5 11.35 -0.97 -9.71
C SER A 5 12.27 -1.69 -8.71
N LYS A 6 12.70 -0.97 -7.67
CA LYS A 6 13.40 -1.58 -6.55
C LYS A 6 12.33 -2.01 -5.55
N PRO A 7 12.22 -3.31 -5.23
CA PRO A 7 11.29 -3.75 -4.19
C PRO A 7 11.69 -3.08 -2.87
N MET A 8 10.74 -2.38 -2.26
CA MET A 8 10.92 -1.68 -1.00
C MET A 8 10.03 -2.34 0.06
N VAL A 9 10.60 -2.58 1.24
CA VAL A 9 9.86 -3.13 2.37
C VAL A 9 9.38 -1.94 3.21
N LEU A 10 8.07 -1.85 3.39
CA LEU A 10 7.41 -0.83 4.18
C LEU A 10 6.77 -1.50 5.40
N ASP A 11 6.95 -0.90 6.57
CA ASP A 11 6.26 -1.31 7.78
C ASP A 11 4.96 -0.51 7.87
N PHE A 12 3.84 -1.22 7.80
CA PHE A 12 2.53 -0.63 7.85
C PHE A 12 1.99 -0.68 9.27
N ALA A 13 1.71 0.49 9.84
CA ALA A 13 1.03 0.64 11.11
C ALA A 13 -0.41 1.10 10.85
N GLY A 14 -1.37 0.46 11.49
CA GLY A 14 -2.76 0.88 11.36
C GLY A 14 -3.71 0.01 12.15
N GLU A 15 -4.98 0.37 12.05
CA GLU A 15 -6.05 -0.22 12.84
C GLU A 15 -7.07 -0.87 11.90
N TYR A 16 -7.64 -1.97 12.38
CA TYR A 16 -8.79 -2.61 11.77
C TYR A 16 -9.97 -2.47 12.72
N ASP A 17 -11.02 -1.79 12.27
CA ASP A 17 -12.26 -1.58 13.03
C ASP A 17 -13.48 -2.02 12.19
N ASP A 18 -14.68 -2.00 12.78
CA ASP A 18 -15.96 -2.28 12.11
C ASP A 18 -16.17 -1.35 10.87
N ALA A 19 -15.55 -0.17 10.88
CA ALA A 19 -15.54 0.75 9.74
C ALA A 19 -14.62 0.34 8.56
N GLY A 20 -13.68 -0.60 8.78
CA GLY A 20 -12.77 -1.11 7.75
C GLY A 20 -11.29 -1.18 8.16
N LEU A 21 -10.44 -1.57 7.20
CA LEU A 21 -8.98 -1.62 7.36
C LEU A 21 -8.36 -0.31 6.90
N ARG A 22 -7.56 0.34 7.75
CA ARG A 22 -6.74 1.48 7.37
C ARG A 22 -5.31 1.33 7.89
N LEU A 23 -4.38 1.13 6.97
CA LEU A 23 -2.96 0.95 7.24
C LEU A 23 -2.18 2.14 6.67
N VAL A 24 -1.18 2.61 7.40
CA VAL A 24 -0.34 3.74 6.98
C VAL A 24 1.13 3.34 7.10
N ALA A 25 1.91 3.58 6.05
CA ALA A 25 3.37 3.49 6.10
C ALA A 25 4.01 4.75 5.53
N GLU A 26 5.18 5.05 6.05
CA GLU A 26 6.02 6.12 5.52
C GLU A 26 7.00 5.54 4.50
N LEU A 27 7.05 6.13 3.31
CA LEU A 27 8.08 5.84 2.31
C LEU A 27 9.42 6.38 2.82
N PRO A 28 10.47 5.55 2.94
CA PRO A 28 11.80 6.02 3.27
C PRO A 28 12.26 7.05 2.26
N ASP A 29 12.87 8.12 2.74
CA ASP A 29 13.58 9.09 1.90
C ASP A 29 14.83 8.41 1.34
N ALA A 30 14.80 7.98 0.07
CA ALA A 30 15.96 7.40 -0.62
C ALA A 30 16.72 8.44 -1.48
N GLY A 31 16.44 9.75 -1.29
CA GLY A 31 17.30 10.84 -1.75
C GLY A 31 17.05 11.40 -3.17
N GLY A 32 15.88 11.16 -3.77
CA GLY A 32 15.42 11.76 -5.02
C GLY A 32 14.28 12.78 -4.84
N ALA A 33 13.90 13.48 -5.91
CA ALA A 33 12.89 14.54 -5.84
C ALA A 33 11.44 14.03 -5.58
N GLU A 34 11.23 12.73 -5.74
CA GLU A 34 9.97 12.02 -5.47
C GLU A 34 10.09 11.15 -4.19
N ASP A 35 11.18 11.31 -3.44
CA ASP A 35 11.46 10.54 -2.24
C ASP A 35 10.81 11.15 -1.00
N GLY A 36 10.46 10.26 -0.06
CA GLY A 36 9.59 10.59 1.05
C GLY A 36 8.12 10.58 0.63
N GLY A 37 7.26 10.08 1.49
CA GLY A 37 5.83 10.02 1.22
C GLY A 37 5.08 9.16 2.21
N THR A 38 3.78 9.10 2.04
CA THR A 38 2.89 8.32 2.91
C THR A 38 2.04 7.42 2.04
N VAL A 39 2.08 6.13 2.33
CA VAL A 39 1.21 5.13 1.72
C VAL A 39 0.08 4.85 2.71
N VAL A 40 -1.14 5.16 2.30
CA VAL A 40 -2.37 4.81 3.03
C VAL A 40 -3.04 3.67 2.28
N LEU A 41 -3.15 2.51 2.91
CA LEU A 41 -3.86 1.35 2.41
C LEU A 41 -5.21 1.24 3.08
N GLU A 42 -6.21 1.01 2.26
CA GLU A 42 -7.60 0.78 2.62
C GLU A 42 -8.01 -0.60 2.09
N ARG A 43 -9.12 -1.16 2.58
CA ARG A 43 -9.58 -2.52 2.23
C ARG A 43 -9.61 -2.83 0.72
N ASP A 44 -9.95 -1.83 -0.10
CA ASP A 44 -10.15 -1.98 -1.55
C ASP A 44 -9.31 -0.99 -2.38
N ALA A 45 -8.49 -0.16 -1.74
CA ALA A 45 -7.74 0.91 -2.40
C ALA A 45 -6.41 1.20 -1.69
N ALA A 46 -5.48 1.82 -2.39
CA ALA A 46 -4.29 2.40 -1.77
C ALA A 46 -4.06 3.80 -2.31
N THR A 47 -3.68 4.73 -1.44
CA THR A 47 -3.34 6.09 -1.79
C THR A 47 -1.88 6.32 -1.43
N VAL A 48 -1.07 6.71 -2.41
CA VAL A 48 0.34 7.02 -2.25
C VAL A 48 0.50 8.53 -2.40
N THR A 49 0.84 9.22 -1.32
CA THR A 49 1.10 10.66 -1.32
C THR A 49 2.60 10.88 -1.30
N GLN A 50 3.15 11.49 -2.35
CA GLN A 50 4.56 11.85 -2.49
C GLN A 50 4.69 13.37 -2.74
N PRO A 51 5.85 13.99 -2.50
CA PRO A 51 6.05 15.41 -2.78
C PRO A 51 5.86 15.77 -4.26
N GLY A 52 5.91 14.79 -5.17
CA GLY A 52 5.60 14.93 -6.60
C GLY A 52 4.11 14.79 -6.97
N GLY A 53 3.24 14.33 -6.06
CA GLY A 53 1.82 14.14 -6.33
C GLY A 53 1.16 13.03 -5.50
N GLU A 54 -0.16 12.93 -5.64
CA GLU A 54 -0.96 11.84 -5.07
C GLU A 54 -1.31 10.83 -6.17
N ILE A 55 -1.09 9.55 -5.89
CA ILE A 55 -1.43 8.44 -6.77
C ILE A 55 -2.46 7.57 -6.05
N ARG A 56 -3.62 7.41 -6.66
CA ARG A 56 -4.67 6.51 -6.15
C ARG A 56 -4.66 5.20 -6.94
N LEU A 57 -4.50 4.12 -6.20
CA LEU A 57 -4.43 2.76 -6.69
C LEU A 57 -5.66 1.98 -6.24
N ALA A 58 -6.08 1.02 -7.06
CA ALA A 58 -7.14 0.08 -6.72
C ALA A 58 -6.51 -1.25 -6.30
N ALA A 59 -7.03 -1.87 -5.25
CA ALA A 59 -6.66 -3.24 -4.91
C ALA A 59 -7.14 -4.17 -6.03
N ARG A 60 -6.26 -5.04 -6.52
CA ARG A 60 -6.63 -6.06 -7.51
C ARG A 60 -7.56 -7.10 -6.92
N GLU A 61 -7.31 -7.44 -5.66
CA GLU A 61 -8.15 -8.33 -4.85
C GLU A 61 -8.37 -7.68 -3.47
N PRO A 62 -9.57 -7.83 -2.88
CA PRO A 62 -9.86 -7.26 -1.58
C PRO A 62 -8.96 -7.86 -0.50
N LEU A 63 -8.54 -7.01 0.44
CA LEU A 63 -7.72 -7.41 1.57
C LEU A 63 -8.45 -8.41 2.47
N CYS A 64 -7.87 -9.62 2.60
CA CYS A 64 -8.35 -10.63 3.52
C CYS A 64 -7.83 -10.34 4.94
N VAL A 65 -8.75 -10.07 5.85
CA VAL A 65 -8.46 -9.77 7.26
C VAL A 65 -8.61 -11.05 8.09
N GLY A 66 -7.68 -11.30 9.01
CA GLY A 66 -7.79 -12.43 9.96
C GLY A 66 -7.31 -13.79 9.45
N GLY A 67 -6.33 -13.82 8.54
CA GLY A 67 -5.78 -15.06 7.96
C GLY A 67 -4.26 -15.09 7.85
N ASP A 68 -3.75 -16.06 7.08
CA ASP A 68 -2.34 -16.17 6.69
C ASP A 68 -1.82 -14.91 5.99
N PRO A 69 -0.50 -14.63 6.05
CA PRO A 69 0.12 -13.51 5.33
C PRO A 69 -0.29 -13.51 3.86
N ALA A 70 -0.92 -12.43 3.42
CA ALA A 70 -1.39 -12.28 2.04
C ALA A 70 -0.46 -11.36 1.24
N ASP A 71 -0.21 -11.74 -0.01
CA ASP A 71 0.39 -10.86 -1.01
C ASP A 71 -0.76 -10.08 -1.69
N VAL A 72 -0.71 -8.75 -1.65
CA VAL A 72 -1.74 -7.87 -2.21
C VAL A 72 -1.15 -6.96 -3.27
N GLU A 73 -1.77 -6.94 -4.44
CA GLU A 73 -1.35 -6.14 -5.58
C GLU A 73 -2.28 -4.94 -5.77
N PHE A 74 -1.68 -3.77 -5.97
CA PHE A 74 -2.37 -2.53 -6.25
C PHE A 74 -1.97 -2.03 -7.64
N VAL A 75 -3.00 -1.73 -8.43
CA VAL A 75 -2.88 -1.34 -9.84
C VAL A 75 -3.39 0.08 -10.04
N LEU A 76 -2.93 0.73 -11.10
CA LEU A 76 -3.51 1.99 -11.53
C LEU A 76 -4.88 1.74 -12.18
N PRO A 77 -5.95 2.43 -11.78
CA PRO A 77 -7.26 2.26 -12.41
C PRO A 77 -7.26 2.66 -13.90
N GLU A 78 -6.41 3.62 -14.28
CA GLU A 78 -6.20 4.02 -15.69
C GLU A 78 -5.31 3.04 -16.48
N SER A 79 -4.62 2.12 -15.80
CA SER A 79 -3.73 1.12 -16.41
C SER A 79 -3.68 -0.15 -15.54
N PRO A 80 -4.77 -0.94 -15.51
CA PRO A 80 -4.90 -2.09 -14.61
C PRO A 80 -3.94 -3.24 -14.93
N GLU A 81 -3.31 -3.22 -16.11
CA GLU A 81 -2.28 -4.16 -16.53
C GLU A 81 -0.90 -3.85 -15.91
N SER A 82 -0.73 -2.65 -15.34
CA SER A 82 0.49 -2.21 -14.66
C SER A 82 0.31 -2.26 -13.15
N THR A 83 0.82 -3.32 -12.51
CA THR A 83 0.98 -3.38 -11.06
C THR A 83 2.02 -2.34 -10.63
N VAL A 84 1.61 -1.43 -9.75
CA VAL A 84 2.46 -0.32 -9.29
C VAL A 84 3.00 -0.58 -7.88
N LEU A 85 2.20 -1.22 -7.04
CA LEU A 85 2.57 -1.53 -5.67
C LEU A 85 2.18 -2.98 -5.36
N THR A 86 3.14 -3.75 -4.86
CA THR A 86 2.89 -5.09 -4.33
C THR A 86 3.27 -5.08 -2.86
N VAL A 87 2.29 -5.31 -1.99
CA VAL A 87 2.51 -5.49 -0.56
C VAL A 87 2.63 -6.99 -0.32
N ARG A 88 3.80 -7.44 0.15
CA ARG A 88 4.05 -8.86 0.38
C ARG A 88 4.00 -9.22 1.85
N GLY A 89 3.36 -10.34 2.15
CA GLY A 89 3.26 -10.88 3.50
C GLY A 89 2.54 -9.95 4.48
N LEU A 90 1.50 -9.25 4.02
CA LEU A 90 0.70 -8.41 4.90
C LEU A 90 -0.02 -9.29 5.92
N VAL A 91 0.28 -9.06 7.20
CA VAL A 91 -0.40 -9.72 8.32
C VAL A 91 -1.25 -8.68 9.03
N VAL A 92 -2.57 -8.74 8.81
CA VAL A 92 -3.50 -7.91 9.57
C VAL A 92 -3.93 -8.68 10.80
N ARG A 93 -3.42 -8.27 11.97
CA ARG A 93 -3.88 -8.79 13.25
C ARG A 93 -5.05 -7.94 13.71
N ALA A 94 -6.24 -8.53 13.79
CA ALA A 94 -7.28 -7.97 14.63
C ALA A 94 -6.77 -8.11 16.07
N GLU A 95 -6.53 -6.98 16.74
CA GLU A 95 -6.30 -7.01 18.18
C GLU A 95 -7.66 -7.36 18.80
N ASP A 96 -7.77 -8.58 19.35
CA ASP A 96 -8.97 -9.07 20.04
C ASP A 96 -9.19 -8.14 21.24
N ALA A 97 -10.21 -7.30 21.17
CA ALA A 97 -10.59 -6.35 22.22
C ALA A 97 -11.31 -7.06 23.39
#